data_AF-A0A241XSL4-F1
#
_entry.id   AF-A0A241XSL4-F1
#
_cell.length_a   1.000
_cell.length_b   1.000
_cell.length_c   1.000
_cell.angle_alpha   90.00
_cell.angle_beta   90.00
_cell.angle_gamma   90.00
#
_symmetry.space_group_name_H-M   'P 1'
#
loop_
_entity.id
_entity.type
_entity.pdbx_description
1 polymer ?
#
loop_
_entity_poly.entity_id
_entity_poly.type
_entity_poly.pdbx_seq_one_letter_code
_entity_poly.pdbx_strand_id
1 'polypeptide(L)'
;MRCPRRIVVKDGVVCGFHDEVNFEGLTLESYEKKRVSKIIPDNLCLRVCFYILRIGFGEVGIVSDWTRSWRCIWLLVVDAESKGRFHDRQEAIRFEKELIFQQGKLNVEGANA
;
A
#
# COMPACT_ATOMS: atom_id res chain seq x y z
N MET A 1 6.18 7.86 16.99
CA MET A 1 7.14 8.26 15.94
C MET A 1 6.36 8.66 14.69
N ARG A 2 6.59 9.85 14.13
CA ARG A 2 5.96 10.30 12.87
C ARG A 2 6.78 9.74 11.71
N CYS A 3 6.16 8.98 10.81
CA CYS A 3 6.81 8.52 9.58
C CYS A 3 7.19 9.76 8.75
N PRO A 4 8.46 9.91 8.34
CA PRO A 4 8.89 11.06 7.55
C PRO A 4 8.19 11.03 6.18
N ARG A 5 7.45 12.10 5.86
CA ARG A 5 6.86 12.30 4.54
C ARG A 5 7.98 12.65 3.57
N ARG A 6 8.21 11.83 2.55
CA ARG A 6 9.25 12.06 1.54
C ARG A 6 8.64 11.96 0.15
N ILE A 7 8.63 13.10 -0.53
CA ILE A 7 8.37 13.19 -1.96
C ILE A 7 9.74 13.27 -2.64
N VAL A 8 10.06 12.31 -3.51
CA VAL A 8 11.29 12.31 -4.30
C VAL A 8 10.96 12.89 -5.66
N VAL A 9 11.64 13.96 -6.06
CA VAL A 9 11.54 14.54 -7.41
C VAL A 9 12.87 14.27 -8.11
N LYS A 10 12.87 13.45 -9.17
CA LYS A 10 14.04 13.19 -10.03
C LYS A 10 13.63 13.29 -11.49
N ASP A 11 14.36 14.05 -12.30
CA ASP A 11 14.11 14.22 -13.74
C ASP A 11 12.66 14.64 -14.08
N GLY A 12 12.00 15.38 -13.18
CA GLY A 12 10.58 15.77 -13.31
C GLY A 12 9.58 14.70 -12.84
N VAL A 13 10.03 13.52 -12.42
CA VAL A 13 9.20 12.44 -11.90
C VAL A 13 9.07 12.53 -10.38
N VAL A 14 7.83 12.52 -9.90
CA VAL A 14 7.48 12.55 -8.48
C VAL A 14 7.17 11.14 -7.98
N CYS A 15 7.96 10.62 -7.04
CA CYS A 15 7.74 9.33 -6.38
C CYS A 15 7.38 9.53 -4.90
N GLY A 16 6.38 8.79 -4.42
CA GLY A 16 5.95 8.82 -3.01
C GLY A 16 4.80 7.85 -2.74
N PHE A 17 4.34 7.83 -1.49
CA PHE A 17 3.19 7.02 -1.09
C PHE A 17 1.87 7.66 -1.53
N HIS A 18 0.89 6.83 -1.86
CA HIS A 18 -0.41 7.29 -2.38
C HIS A 18 -1.14 8.28 -1.46
N ASP A 19 -0.97 8.16 -0.14
CA ASP A 19 -1.59 9.03 0.86
C ASP A 19 -0.74 10.28 1.20
N GLU A 20 0.46 10.38 0.65
CA GLU A 20 1.39 11.49 0.92
C GLU A 20 1.55 12.44 -0.27
N VAL A 21 1.29 11.97 -1.49
CA VAL A 21 1.41 12.78 -2.70
C VAL A 21 0.04 13.34 -3.09
N ASN A 22 -0.08 14.67 -3.06
CA ASN A 22 -1.22 15.39 -3.63
C ASN A 22 -0.80 16.03 -4.96
N PHE A 23 -1.55 15.75 -6.02
CA PHE A 23 -1.33 16.29 -7.37
C PHE A 23 -2.35 17.36 -7.77
N GLU A 24 -3.15 17.85 -6.82
CA GLU A 24 -4.15 18.90 -7.07
C GLU A 24 -3.50 20.15 -7.68
N GLY A 25 -4.01 20.59 -8.83
CA GLY A 25 -3.46 21.73 -9.58
C GLY A 25 -2.30 21.40 -10.53
N LEU A 26 -1.90 20.14 -10.66
CA LEU A 26 -0.88 19.69 -11.62
C LEU A 26 -1.50 18.96 -12.80
N THR A 27 -1.06 19.29 -14.02
CA THR A 27 -1.38 18.52 -15.23
C THR A 27 -0.41 17.34 -15.32
N LEU A 28 -0.87 16.14 -14.99
CA LEU A 28 -0.09 14.92 -15.14
C LEU A 28 -0.25 14.38 -16.58
N GLU A 29 0.82 14.35 -17.36
CA GLU A 29 0.80 13.71 -18.69
C GLU A 29 0.70 12.19 -18.58
N SER A 30 1.36 11.58 -17.59
CA SER A 30 1.28 10.15 -17.31
C SER A 30 1.61 9.86 -15.85
N TYR A 31 1.05 8.77 -15.30
CA TYR A 31 1.44 8.24 -13.99
C TYR A 31 1.34 6.71 -14.00
N GLU A 32 2.27 6.05 -13.31
CA GLU A 32 2.22 4.61 -13.10
C GLU A 32 1.96 4.31 -11.62
N LYS A 33 0.94 3.48 -11.34
CA LYS A 33 0.62 3.04 -9.99
C LYS A 33 0.92 1.55 -9.85
N LYS A 34 2.02 1.21 -9.19
CA LYS A 34 2.40 -0.17 -8.89
C LYS A 34 2.19 -0.50 -7.42
N ARG A 35 1.32 -1.49 -7.14
CA ARG A 35 1.13 -2.01 -5.77
C ARG A 35 2.21 -3.06 -5.48
N VAL A 36 3.09 -2.76 -4.53
CA VAL A 36 4.21 -3.63 -4.13
C VAL A 36 3.88 -4.56 -2.95
N SER A 37 2.74 -4.32 -2.29
CA SER A 37 2.39 -4.96 -1.03
C SER A 37 0.87 -5.12 -0.89
N LYS A 38 0.46 -6.07 -0.05
CA LYS A 38 -0.96 -6.37 0.24
C LYS A 38 -1.14 -6.59 1.73
N ILE A 39 -2.15 -5.94 2.31
CA ILE A 39 -2.60 -6.19 3.69
C ILE A 39 -3.91 -6.96 3.62
N ILE A 40 -3.91 -8.19 4.11
CA ILE A 40 -5.05 -9.13 4.02
C ILE A 40 -5.34 -9.77 5.38
N PRO A 41 -6.55 -10.30 5.62
CA PRO A 41 -6.81 -11.10 6.81
C PRO A 41 -5.90 -12.33 6.87
N ASP A 42 -5.40 -12.62 8.06
CA ASP A 42 -4.55 -13.77 8.32
C ASP A 42 -5.34 -15.09 8.27
N ASN A 43 -6.55 -15.10 8.83
CA ASN A 43 -7.45 -16.25 8.80
C ASN A 43 -7.88 -16.58 7.35
N LEU A 44 -7.76 -17.84 6.95
CA LEU A 44 -8.05 -18.31 5.60
C LEU A 44 -9.49 -18.05 5.15
N CYS A 45 -10.48 -18.30 6.01
CA CYS A 45 -11.89 -18.07 5.68
C CYS A 45 -12.15 -16.58 5.45
N LEU A 46 -11.65 -15.72 6.36
CA LEU A 46 -11.78 -14.27 6.20
C LEU A 46 -11.05 -13.77 4.96
N ARG A 47 -9.89 -14.36 4.64
CA ARG A 47 -9.12 -14.02 3.44
C ARG A 47 -9.88 -14.34 2.16
N VAL A 48 -10.52 -15.50 2.08
CA VAL A 48 -11.35 -15.88 0.93
C VAL A 48 -12.53 -14.92 0.79
N CYS A 49 -13.26 -14.66 1.87
CA CYS A 49 -14.34 -13.68 1.88
C CYS A 49 -13.85 -12.29 1.43
N PHE A 50 -12.70 -11.85 1.93
CA PHE A 50 -12.09 -10.58 1.56
C PHE A 50 -11.81 -10.50 0.06
N TYR A 51 -11.21 -11.53 -0.55
CA TYR A 51 -10.96 -11.55 -1.99
C TYR A 51 -12.24 -11.56 -2.81
N ILE A 52 -13.24 -12.36 -2.43
CA ILE A 52 -14.52 -12.40 -3.13
C ILE A 52 -15.18 -11.01 -3.13
N LEU A 53 -15.21 -10.35 -1.96
CA LEU A 53 -15.76 -9.00 -1.83
C LEU A 53 -14.98 -7.99 -2.67
N ARG A 54 -13.64 -8.11 -2.72
CA ARG A 54 -12.79 -7.22 -3.53
C ARG A 54 -12.98 -7.42 -5.03
N ILE A 55 -13.23 -8.65 -5.48
CA ILE A 55 -13.51 -8.95 -6.89
C ILE A 55 -14.90 -8.42 -7.27
N GLY A 56 -15.91 -8.58 -6.42
CA GLY A 56 -17.28 -8.17 -6.72
C GLY A 56 -17.52 -6.65 -6.60
N PHE A 57 -16.94 -6.00 -5.59
CA PHE A 57 -17.24 -4.60 -5.25
C PHE A 57 -16.08 -3.63 -5.51
N GLY A 58 -14.89 -4.12 -5.85
CA GLY A 58 -13.72 -3.29 -6.17
C GLY A 58 -12.95 -2.74 -4.96
N GLU A 59 -12.12 -1.70 -5.20
CA GLU A 59 -11.21 -1.14 -4.19
C GLU A 59 -11.76 0.02 -3.36
N VAL A 60 -12.86 0.64 -3.81
CA VAL A 60 -13.44 1.86 -3.24
C VAL A 60 -14.94 1.64 -3.01
N GLY A 61 -15.48 2.21 -1.92
CA GLY A 61 -16.90 2.13 -1.59
C GLY A 61 -17.17 1.43 -0.25
N ILE A 62 -18.45 1.37 0.12
CA ILE A 62 -18.91 0.96 1.46
C ILE A 62 -18.40 -0.44 1.84
N VAL A 63 -18.41 -1.39 0.91
CA VAL A 63 -17.92 -2.76 1.16
C VAL A 63 -16.40 -2.78 1.38
N SER A 64 -15.66 -1.95 0.64
CA SER A 64 -14.22 -1.81 0.83
C SER A 64 -13.88 -1.24 2.20
N ASP A 65 -14.66 -0.27 2.69
CA ASP A 65 -14.45 0.35 4.00
C ASP A 65 -14.90 -0.56 5.15
N TRP A 66 -15.99 -1.29 4.96
CA TRP A 66 -16.43 -2.32 5.90
C TRP A 66 -15.42 -3.45 6.03
N THR A 67 -14.87 -3.97 4.91
CA THR A 67 -13.81 -4.99 4.98
C THR A 67 -12.56 -4.48 5.68
N ARG A 68 -12.23 -3.18 5.59
CA ARG A 68 -11.10 -2.56 6.28
C ARG A 68 -11.32 -2.37 7.79
N SER A 69 -12.57 -2.40 8.27
CA SER A 69 -12.91 -2.25 9.69
C SER A 69 -13.03 -3.58 10.46
N TRP A 70 -12.79 -4.71 9.78
CA TRP A 70 -12.84 -6.02 10.42
C TRP A 70 -11.83 -6.15 11.56
N ARG A 71 -12.33 -6.59 12.73
CA ARG A 71 -11.51 -6.93 13.89
C ARG A 71 -10.88 -8.31 13.70
N CYS A 72 -9.76 -8.34 12.98
CA CYS A 72 -9.02 -9.57 12.71
C CYS A 72 -7.51 -9.31 12.74
N ILE A 73 -6.73 -10.39 12.74
CA ILE A 73 -5.29 -10.30 12.55
C ILE A 73 -5.03 -10.01 11.07
N TRP A 74 -4.32 -8.93 10.81
CA TRP A 74 -3.90 -8.47 9.49
C TRP A 74 -2.51 -9.02 9.17
N LEU A 75 -2.37 -9.62 7.99
CA LEU A 75 -1.11 -10.11 7.45
C LEU A 75 -0.61 -9.14 6.39
N LEU A 76 0.63 -8.65 6.55
CA LEU A 76 1.32 -7.92 5.50
C LEU A 76 2.07 -8.91 4.60
N VAL A 77 1.79 -8.85 3.30
CA VAL A 77 2.47 -9.62 2.26
C VAL A 77 3.19 -8.66 1.32
N VAL A 78 4.50 -8.80 1.20
CA VAL A 78 5.35 -8.01 0.28
C VAL A 78 6.13 -8.99 -0.58
N ASP A 79 6.08 -8.81 -1.90
CA ASP A 79 6.75 -9.70 -2.88
C ASP A 79 6.45 -11.21 -2.65
N ALA A 80 5.19 -11.54 -2.34
CA ALA A 80 4.71 -12.89 -2.02
C ALA A 80 5.20 -13.50 -0.68
N GLU A 81 5.96 -12.76 0.12
CA GLU A 81 6.39 -13.19 1.45
C GLU A 81 5.57 -12.50 2.55
N SER A 82 5.19 -13.26 3.59
CA SER A 82 4.58 -12.70 4.80
C SER A 82 5.65 -12.01 5.67
N LYS A 83 5.43 -10.74 5.98
CA LYS A 83 6.39 -9.91 6.73
C LYS A 83 5.95 -9.61 8.17
N GLY A 84 4.69 -9.88 8.52
CA GLY A 84 4.21 -9.69 9.89
C GLY A 84 2.70 -9.86 10.05
N ARG A 85 2.28 -10.09 11.31
CA ARG A 85 0.89 -10.20 11.75
C ARG A 85 0.59 -9.05 12.70
N PHE A 86 -0.52 -8.35 12.47
CA PHE A 86 -0.88 -7.11 13.18
C PHE A 86 -2.32 -7.17 13.67
N HIS A 87 -2.59 -6.70 14.89
CA HIS A 87 -3.96 -6.63 15.41
C HIS A 87 -4.71 -5.40 14.92
N ASP A 88 -3.97 -4.35 14.55
CA ASP A 88 -4.50 -3.14 13.95
C ASP A 88 -4.03 -3.01 12.50
N ARG A 89 -4.96 -2.65 11.60
CA ARG A 89 -4.65 -2.44 10.19
C ARG A 89 -3.74 -1.23 10.01
N GLN A 90 -3.87 -0.20 10.85
CA GLN A 90 -3.00 0.98 10.77
C GLN A 90 -1.56 0.65 11.18
N GLU A 91 -1.35 -0.28 12.13
CA GLU A 91 -0.03 -0.83 12.42
C GLU A 91 0.58 -1.51 11.19
N ALA A 92 -0.19 -2.34 10.49
CA ALA A 92 0.27 -3.01 9.27
C ALA A 92 0.67 -1.99 8.18
N ILE A 93 -0.09 -0.91 8.00
CA ILE A 93 0.24 0.17 7.05
C ILE A 93 1.53 0.89 7.46
N ARG A 94 1.68 1.23 8.75
CA ARG A 94 2.91 1.90 9.23
C ARG A 94 4.14 1.03 8.98
N PHE A 95 4.04 -0.26 9.28
CA PHE A 95 5.13 -1.20 9.06
C PHE A 95 5.42 -1.40 7.56
N GLU A 96 4.39 -1.48 6.73
CA GLU A 96 4.52 -1.53 5.27
C GLU A 96 5.34 -0.36 4.73
N LYS A 97 5.02 0.87 5.16
CA LYS A 97 5.75 2.08 4.75
C LYS A 97 7.22 2.04 5.16
N GLU A 98 7.49 1.66 6.41
CA GLU A 98 8.86 1.54 6.92
C GLU A 98 9.66 0.48 6.15
N LEU A 99 9.05 -0.68 5.86
CA LEU A 99 9.70 -1.75 5.12
C LEU A 99 10.01 -1.33 3.67
N ILE A 100 9.05 -0.71 2.97
CA ILE A 100 9.26 -0.21 1.60
C ILE A 100 10.34 0.88 1.59
N PHE A 101 10.37 1.74 2.61
CA PHE A 101 11.40 2.76 2.78
C PHE A 101 12.79 2.13 2.92
N GLN A 102 12.95 1.12 3.79
CA GLN A 102 14.22 0.41 4.00
C GLN A 102 14.69 -0.38 2.78
N GLN A 103 13.76 -0.93 2.00
CA GLN A 103 14.07 -1.67 0.77
C GLN A 103 14.62 -0.78 -0.35
N GLY A 104 14.64 0.55 -0.18
CA GLY A 104 15.11 1.47 -1.22
C GLY A 104 14.24 1.43 -2.48
N LYS A 105 13.02 0.88 -2.43
CA LYS A 105 12.11 0.82 -3.60
C LYS A 105 11.63 2.20 -4.06
N LEU A 106 11.84 3.23 -3.24
CA LEU A 106 11.65 4.64 -3.60
C LEU A 106 12.91 5.26 -4.23
N ASN A 107 14.05 4.57 -4.19
CA ASN A 107 15.23 4.91 -4.96
C ASN A 107 15.03 4.30 -6.34
N VAL A 108 14.72 5.15 -7.31
CA VAL A 108 14.72 4.76 -8.73
C VAL A 108 16.17 4.45 -9.12
N GLU A 109 16.61 3.22 -8.92
CA GLU A 109 17.82 2.65 -9.52
C GLU A 109 17.37 1.84 -10.73
N GLY A 110 17.26 2.51 -11.88
CA GLY A 110 16.76 1.87 -13.10
C GLY A 110 16.62 2.76 -14.32
N ALA A 111 17.16 3.97 -14.32
CA ALA A 111 17.36 4.74 -15.55
C ALA A 111 18.82 4.60 -15.94
N ASN A 112 19.16 3.49 -16.61
CA ASN A 112 20.26 3.33 -17.59
C ASN A 112 20.51 1.84 -17.85
N ALA A 113 19.77 1.27 -18.79
CA ALA A 113 20.21 0.19 -19.69
C ALA A 113 19.44 0.31 -21.00
#